data_AF-A0A3B0PCX6-F1
#
_entry.id   AF-A0A3B0PCX6-F1
#
_cell.length_a   1.000
_cell.length_b   1.000
_cell.length_c   1.000
_cell.angle_alpha   90.00
_cell.angle_beta   90.00
_cell.angle_gamma   90.00
#
_symmetry.space_group_name_H-M   'P 1'
#
loop_
_entity.id
_entity.type
_entity.pdbx_description
1 polymer ?
#
loop_
_entity_poly.entity_id
_entity_poly.type
_entity_poly.pdbx_seq_one_letter_code
_entity_poly.pdbx_strand_id
1 'polypeptide(L)'
;MKKNLLKVVSFLSVGSILGLILSSCTSLSNSVEQKPVDPINRQPELNTGEQTKRQLNNLIDSQPTTLQMYEDYKNIRNTLNAAYQAARIISDSNNSTPEQLEAAIVTLRNAIGKASADKTAFNNQHSELVMAYNRLKAQMQSASLIISSLNEEKYSAIKTNITPIYDQAKVIIANTLQSFGQNEKATITNIENITQSISKLVSEKQNADEYAVFKRFDVKKENLIGTFAKTGPVPEEYSFVAYSANINNYSYNFATPKIW
;
A
#
# COMPACT_ATOMS: atom_id res chain seq x y z
N MET A 1 -20.51 -30.30 -5.35
CA MET A 1 -19.77 -29.77 -4.19
C MET A 1 -18.37 -29.36 -4.62
N LYS A 2 -18.06 -28.05 -4.69
CA LYS A 2 -16.70 -27.55 -4.88
C LYS A 2 -16.25 -26.87 -3.58
N LYS A 3 -15.19 -27.40 -2.96
CA LYS A 3 -14.57 -26.82 -1.76
C LYS A 3 -13.62 -25.70 -2.21
N ASN A 4 -13.92 -24.46 -1.83
CA ASN A 4 -12.99 -23.35 -1.97
C ASN A 4 -12.17 -23.22 -0.69
N LEU A 5 -10.87 -23.47 -0.78
CA LEU A 5 -9.90 -23.15 0.27
C LEU A 5 -9.70 -21.63 0.30
N LEU A 6 -10.11 -20.98 1.38
CA LEU A 6 -9.69 -19.63 1.74
C LEU A 6 -8.30 -19.70 2.38
N LYS A 7 -7.30 -19.13 1.72
CA LYS A 7 -5.99 -18.86 2.33
C LYS A 7 -6.06 -17.51 3.03
N VAL A 8 -6.02 -17.54 4.36
CA VAL A 8 -5.85 -16.35 5.21
C VAL A 8 -4.35 -16.03 5.26
N VAL A 9 -3.96 -14.86 4.75
CA VAL A 9 -2.60 -14.34 4.93
C VAL A 9 -2.60 -13.47 6.18
N SER A 10 -1.93 -13.95 7.22
CA SER A 10 -1.70 -13.22 8.47
C SER A 10 -0.63 -12.13 8.25
N PHE A 11 -0.99 -10.88 8.54
CA PHE A 11 -0.04 -9.79 8.71
C PHE A 11 0.65 -9.96 10.06
N LEU A 12 1.85 -10.56 10.06
CA LEU A 12 2.77 -10.45 11.19
C LEU A 12 3.56 -9.16 11.05
N SER A 13 3.33 -8.26 11.99
CA SER A 13 4.16 -7.12 12.33
C SER A 13 5.59 -7.58 12.61
N VAL A 14 6.49 -7.41 11.65
CA VAL A 14 7.93 -7.60 11.88
C VAL A 14 8.48 -6.31 12.47
N GLY A 15 8.92 -6.44 13.72
CA GLY A 15 9.39 -5.36 14.56
C GLY A 15 10.73 -4.76 14.14
N SER A 16 10.99 -3.63 14.78
CA SER A 16 12.20 -2.82 14.75
C SER A 16 13.48 -3.64 14.77
N ILE A 17 14.33 -3.43 13.77
CA ILE A 17 15.74 -3.82 13.83
C ILE A 17 16.52 -2.57 14.25
N LEU A 18 17.12 -2.65 15.42
CA LEU A 18 18.01 -1.64 16.00
C LEU A 18 19.16 -1.35 15.03
N GLY A 19 19.31 -0.08 14.65
CA GLY A 19 20.49 0.39 13.92
C GLY A 19 21.69 0.43 14.86
N LEU A 20 22.69 -0.42 14.59
CA LEU A 20 24.03 -0.26 15.15
C LEU A 20 24.79 0.78 14.32
N ILE A 21 25.08 1.91 14.93
CA ILE A 21 25.93 2.96 14.38
C ILE A 21 27.38 2.57 14.70
N LEU A 22 28.17 2.22 13.70
CA LEU A 22 29.63 2.13 13.86
C LEU A 22 30.25 3.47 13.45
N SER A 23 30.56 4.28 14.47
CA SER A 23 31.44 5.44 14.33
C SER A 23 32.88 4.96 14.18
N SER A 24 33.50 5.19 13.03
CA SER A 24 34.94 5.01 12.84
C SER A 24 35.68 6.28 13.25
N CYS A 25 36.65 6.17 14.17
CA CYS A 25 37.70 7.18 14.33
C CYS A 25 39.08 6.52 14.41
N THR A 26 39.86 6.77 13.36
CA THR A 26 41.30 7.11 13.31
C THR A 26 42.34 6.25 14.04
N SER A 27 43.24 5.71 13.21
CA SER A 27 44.58 5.17 13.49
C SER A 27 45.54 6.13 14.19
N LEU A 28 46.46 5.59 15.01
CA LEU A 28 47.78 6.18 15.30
C LEU A 28 48.83 5.09 15.54
N SER A 29 50.08 5.44 15.18
CA SER A 29 51.21 4.64 14.70
C SER A 29 52.03 3.77 15.69
N ASN A 30 52.69 2.76 15.08
CA ASN A 30 54.06 2.23 15.27
C ASN A 30 54.67 2.01 16.67
N SER A 31 55.16 0.77 16.92
CA SER A 31 56.57 0.55 17.28
C SER A 31 57.02 -0.89 17.04
N VAL A 32 58.32 -1.01 16.77
CA VAL A 32 59.10 -2.16 16.27
C VAL A 32 59.42 -3.18 17.36
N GLU A 33 59.32 -4.49 17.05
CA GLU A 33 60.37 -5.47 17.40
C GLU A 33 60.21 -6.77 16.59
N GLN A 34 61.18 -7.05 15.70
CA GLN A 34 61.32 -8.32 15.00
C GLN A 34 62.06 -9.32 15.90
N LYS A 35 61.50 -10.53 16.06
CA LYS A 35 62.24 -11.69 16.56
C LYS A 35 62.08 -12.84 15.56
N PRO A 36 63.16 -13.54 15.16
CA PRO A 36 63.12 -14.50 14.07
C PRO A 36 62.55 -15.84 14.55
N VAL A 37 61.67 -16.45 13.75
CA VAL A 37 61.26 -17.86 13.91
C VAL A 37 61.33 -18.55 12.55
N ASP A 38 61.91 -19.74 12.59
CA ASP A 38 62.30 -20.66 11.52
C ASP A 38 61.23 -21.03 10.47
N PRO A 39 61.65 -21.55 9.29
CA PRO A 39 60.77 -21.82 8.17
C PRO A 39 60.00 -23.14 8.38
N ILE A 40 58.89 -23.27 7.64
CA ILE A 40 58.00 -24.44 7.56
C ILE A 40 56.79 -24.36 8.51
N ASN A 41 55.84 -23.50 8.15
CA ASN A 41 54.43 -23.93 8.11
C ASN A 41 53.69 -23.11 7.05
N ARG A 42 53.81 -23.50 5.78
CA ARG A 42 52.82 -23.10 4.77
C ARG A 42 51.56 -23.91 5.04
N GLN A 43 50.73 -23.41 5.96
CA GLN A 43 49.31 -23.73 5.95
C GLN A 43 48.73 -23.24 4.61
N PRO A 44 47.92 -24.04 3.91
CA PRO A 44 47.47 -23.68 2.58
C PRO A 44 46.56 -22.44 2.67
N GLU A 45 46.76 -21.47 1.78
CA GLU A 45 45.88 -20.31 1.52
C GLU A 45 44.52 -20.75 0.95
N LEU A 46 43.87 -21.71 1.61
CA LEU A 46 42.61 -22.29 1.22
C LEU A 46 41.54 -21.73 2.18
N ASN A 47 41.04 -20.51 1.92
CA ASN A 47 39.60 -20.15 2.13
C ASN A 47 39.20 -18.67 2.01
N THR A 48 40.08 -17.67 1.85
CA THR A 48 39.63 -16.27 1.84
C THR A 48 38.72 -15.95 0.66
N GLY A 49 39.12 -16.32 -0.57
CA GLY A 49 38.32 -16.06 -1.78
C GLY A 49 36.95 -16.76 -1.78
N GLU A 50 36.90 -18.05 -1.40
CA GLU A 50 35.62 -18.79 -1.32
C GLU A 50 34.70 -18.24 -0.24
N GLN A 51 35.26 -17.88 0.93
CA GLN A 51 34.50 -17.28 2.01
C GLN A 51 33.94 -15.90 1.62
N THR A 52 34.74 -15.05 0.98
CA THR A 52 34.28 -13.74 0.47
C THR A 52 33.19 -13.94 -0.59
N LYS A 53 33.33 -14.90 -1.50
CA LYS A 53 32.30 -15.23 -2.49
C LYS A 53 31.00 -15.71 -1.83
N ARG A 54 31.06 -16.54 -0.79
CA ARG A 54 29.87 -16.94 0.00
C ARG A 54 29.21 -15.75 0.68
N GLN A 55 29.98 -14.81 1.24
CA GLN A 55 29.42 -13.60 1.84
C GLN A 55 28.70 -12.72 0.81
N LEU A 56 29.29 -12.54 -0.37
CA LEU A 56 28.65 -11.81 -1.47
C LEU A 56 27.36 -12.50 -1.92
N ASN A 57 27.36 -13.82 -2.06
CA ASN A 57 26.15 -14.59 -2.41
C ASN A 57 25.06 -14.45 -1.36
N ASN A 58 25.37 -14.55 -0.06
CA ASN A 58 24.38 -14.35 1.00
C ASN A 58 23.73 -12.95 0.92
N LEU A 59 24.50 -11.92 0.56
CA LEU A 59 23.94 -10.59 0.32
C LEU A 59 23.03 -10.61 -0.91
N ILE A 60 23.46 -11.19 -2.03
CA ILE A 60 22.66 -11.30 -3.26
C ILE A 60 21.36 -12.08 -3.01
N ASP A 61 21.39 -13.17 -2.25
CA ASP A 61 20.23 -14.00 -1.95
C ASP A 61 19.17 -13.27 -1.12
N SER A 62 19.55 -12.20 -0.40
CA SER A 62 18.61 -11.32 0.29
C SER A 62 17.81 -10.39 -0.65
N GLN A 63 18.21 -10.27 -1.92
CA GLN A 63 17.65 -9.34 -2.91
C GLN A 63 16.11 -9.34 -2.95
N PRO A 64 15.39 -10.47 -3.02
CA PRO A 64 13.94 -10.45 -3.13
C PRO A 64 13.26 -9.74 -1.95
N THR A 65 13.67 -10.09 -0.73
CA THR A 65 13.15 -9.50 0.51
C THR A 65 13.53 -8.03 0.62
N THR A 66 14.78 -7.69 0.33
CA THR A 66 15.24 -6.30 0.41
C THR A 66 14.53 -5.42 -0.61
N LEU A 67 14.39 -5.86 -1.87
CA LEU A 67 13.67 -5.08 -2.90
C LEU A 67 12.18 -4.94 -2.62
N GLN A 68 11.55 -5.92 -1.96
CA GLN A 68 10.15 -5.85 -1.56
C GLN A 68 9.89 -4.68 -0.59
N MET A 69 10.86 -4.35 0.28
CA MET A 69 10.75 -3.22 1.22
C MET A 69 10.65 -1.84 0.53
N TYR A 70 10.97 -1.79 -0.77
CA TYR A 70 10.98 -0.59 -1.60
C TYR A 70 10.01 -0.72 -2.79
N GLU A 71 9.05 -1.64 -2.77
CA GLU A 71 8.07 -1.84 -3.86
C GLU A 71 7.32 -0.54 -4.20
N ASP A 72 6.94 0.24 -3.18
CA ASP A 72 6.30 1.54 -3.32
C ASP A 72 7.28 2.68 -3.66
N TYR A 73 8.59 2.45 -3.76
CA TYR A 73 9.61 3.48 -4.00
C TYR A 73 10.43 3.12 -5.24
N LYS A 74 9.79 3.15 -6.41
CA LYS A 74 10.35 2.60 -7.67
C LYS A 74 11.77 3.07 -7.97
N ASN A 75 12.08 4.35 -7.78
CA ASN A 75 13.42 4.88 -8.06
C ASN A 75 14.48 4.29 -7.10
N ILE A 76 14.18 4.23 -5.81
CA ILE A 76 15.08 3.63 -4.79
C ILE A 76 15.27 2.14 -5.10
N ARG A 77 14.17 1.42 -5.38
CA ARG A 77 14.19 0.00 -5.72
C ARG A 77 15.01 -0.28 -6.97
N ASN A 78 14.86 0.53 -8.02
CA ASN A 78 15.57 0.33 -9.29
C ASN A 78 17.08 0.55 -9.12
N THR A 79 17.49 1.61 -8.41
CA THR A 79 18.90 1.86 -8.08
C THR A 79 19.49 0.72 -7.27
N LEU A 80 18.79 0.25 -6.24
CA LEU A 80 19.23 -0.88 -5.44
C LEU A 80 19.31 -2.18 -6.25
N ASN A 81 18.34 -2.43 -7.13
CA ASN A 81 18.35 -3.58 -8.03
C ASN A 81 19.55 -3.55 -8.97
N ALA A 82 19.92 -2.38 -9.52
CA ALA A 82 21.12 -2.25 -10.35
C ALA A 82 22.40 -2.61 -9.56
N ALA A 83 22.50 -2.22 -8.29
CA ALA A 83 23.62 -2.62 -7.43
C ALA A 83 23.68 -4.14 -7.19
N TYR A 84 22.53 -4.78 -6.96
CA TYR A 84 22.47 -6.25 -6.87
C TYR A 84 22.92 -6.93 -8.16
N GLN A 85 22.48 -6.44 -9.33
CA GLN A 85 22.89 -7.00 -10.62
C GLN A 85 24.41 -6.83 -10.85
N ALA A 86 24.98 -5.69 -10.48
CA ALA A 86 26.42 -5.47 -10.56
C ALA A 86 27.21 -6.42 -9.66
N ALA A 87 26.75 -6.62 -8.42
CA ALA A 87 27.34 -7.59 -7.49
C ALA A 87 27.25 -9.02 -8.02
N ARG A 88 26.12 -9.39 -8.65
CA ARG A 88 25.90 -10.72 -9.22
C ARG A 88 26.84 -11.00 -10.39
N ILE A 89 27.07 -10.03 -11.28
CA ILE A 89 28.06 -10.16 -12.37
C ILE A 89 29.45 -10.53 -11.81
N ILE A 90 29.87 -9.88 -10.73
CA ILE A 90 31.16 -10.16 -10.08
C ILE A 90 31.16 -11.53 -9.41
N SER A 91 30.06 -11.90 -8.75
CA SER A 91 29.97 -13.22 -8.09
C SER A 91 29.96 -14.38 -9.09
N ASP A 92 29.22 -14.25 -10.19
CA ASP A 92 29.06 -15.29 -11.21
C ASP A 92 30.33 -15.48 -12.07
N SER A 93 31.26 -14.52 -12.04
CA SER A 93 32.55 -14.65 -12.71
C SER A 93 33.45 -15.71 -12.06
N ASN A 94 34.09 -16.52 -12.93
CA ASN A 94 35.01 -17.60 -12.52
C ASN A 94 36.40 -17.09 -12.11
N ASN A 95 36.75 -15.85 -12.48
CA ASN A 95 38.09 -15.28 -12.31
C ASN A 95 38.11 -14.07 -11.37
N SER A 96 37.03 -13.85 -10.61
CA SER A 96 36.97 -12.70 -9.70
C SER A 96 38.02 -12.83 -8.60
N THR A 97 38.85 -11.82 -8.43
CA THR A 97 39.86 -11.80 -7.37
C THR A 97 39.22 -11.55 -6.01
N PRO A 98 39.88 -11.92 -4.90
CA PRO A 98 39.40 -11.59 -3.56
C PRO A 98 39.11 -10.09 -3.36
N GLU A 99 39.93 -9.20 -3.93
CA GLU A 99 39.76 -7.75 -3.86
C GLU A 99 38.51 -7.29 -4.63
N GLN A 100 38.23 -7.89 -5.79
CA GLN A 100 37.01 -7.59 -6.56
C GLN A 100 35.75 -8.05 -5.82
N LEU A 101 35.80 -9.21 -5.18
CA LEU A 101 34.70 -9.72 -4.35
C LEU A 101 34.47 -8.82 -3.13
N GLU A 102 35.52 -8.39 -2.44
CA GLU A 102 35.41 -7.48 -1.29
C GLU A 102 34.87 -6.11 -1.69
N ALA A 103 35.35 -5.55 -2.81
CA ALA A 103 34.84 -4.30 -3.36
C ALA A 103 33.35 -4.39 -3.74
N ALA A 104 32.91 -5.53 -4.28
CA ALA A 104 31.51 -5.80 -4.58
C ALA A 104 30.65 -5.86 -3.31
N ILE A 105 31.14 -6.53 -2.25
CA ILE A 105 30.49 -6.60 -0.95
C ILE A 105 30.30 -5.20 -0.36
N VAL A 106 31.37 -4.40 -0.30
CA VAL A 106 31.32 -3.03 0.24
C VAL A 106 30.34 -2.18 -0.56
N THR A 107 30.42 -2.26 -1.88
CA THR A 107 29.53 -1.50 -2.79
C THR A 107 28.06 -1.88 -2.59
N LEU A 108 27.75 -3.17 -2.51
CA LEU A 108 26.37 -3.64 -2.29
C LEU A 108 25.84 -3.26 -0.91
N ARG A 109 26.65 -3.39 0.15
CA ARG A 109 26.28 -2.94 1.50
C ARG A 109 26.00 -1.44 1.54
N ASN A 110 26.85 -0.64 0.89
CA ASN A 110 26.64 0.80 0.78
C ASN A 110 25.36 1.13 0.03
N ALA A 111 25.04 0.43 -1.06
CA ALA A 111 23.80 0.61 -1.80
C ALA A 111 22.56 0.26 -0.96
N ILE A 112 22.61 -0.83 -0.18
CA ILE A 112 21.54 -1.22 0.76
C ILE A 112 21.34 -0.15 1.83
N GLY A 113 22.44 0.32 2.44
CA GLY A 113 22.41 1.39 3.45
C GLY A 113 21.86 2.70 2.87
N LYS A 114 22.30 3.07 1.66
CA LYS A 114 21.81 4.24 0.94
C LYS A 114 20.32 4.14 0.62
N ALA A 115 19.82 3.00 0.17
CA ALA A 115 18.40 2.81 -0.09
C ALA A 115 17.53 3.06 1.17
N SER A 116 18.01 2.59 2.33
CA SER A 116 17.35 2.83 3.62
C SER A 116 17.36 4.31 4.00
N ALA A 117 18.51 4.98 3.85
CA ALA A 117 18.65 6.40 4.12
C ALA A 117 17.78 7.25 3.17
N ASP A 118 17.78 6.94 1.87
CA ASP A 118 16.99 7.64 0.86
C ASP A 118 15.48 7.47 1.11
N LYS A 119 15.03 6.28 1.52
CA LYS A 119 13.62 6.06 1.91
C LYS A 119 13.24 6.90 3.13
N THR A 120 14.12 6.95 4.13
CA THR A 120 13.91 7.76 5.33
C THR A 120 13.82 9.24 4.98
N ALA A 121 14.76 9.73 4.18
CA ALA A 121 14.79 11.12 3.71
C ALA A 121 13.53 11.47 2.91
N PHE A 122 13.13 10.60 1.97
CA PHE A 122 11.91 10.78 1.19
C PHE A 122 10.67 10.86 2.09
N ASN A 123 10.54 9.94 3.05
CA ASN A 123 9.39 9.93 3.96
C ASN A 123 9.31 11.17 4.84
N ASN A 124 10.46 11.68 5.28
CA ASN A 124 10.52 12.90 6.07
C ASN A 124 10.18 14.13 5.24
N GLN A 125 10.67 14.19 4.00
CA GLN A 125 10.46 15.33 3.11
C GLN A 125 9.04 15.37 2.51
N HIS A 126 8.45 14.21 2.24
CA HIS A 126 7.19 14.03 1.52
C HIS A 126 6.13 13.31 2.37
N SER A 127 6.10 13.60 3.68
CA SER A 127 5.28 12.87 4.65
C SER A 127 3.78 12.89 4.31
N GLU A 128 3.24 14.04 3.91
CA GLU A 128 1.83 14.18 3.49
C GLU A 128 1.51 13.33 2.27
N LEU A 129 2.39 13.31 1.27
CA LEU A 129 2.25 12.46 0.08
C LEU A 129 2.26 10.99 0.45
N VAL A 130 3.21 10.56 1.30
CA VAL A 130 3.28 9.18 1.79
C VAL A 130 2.01 8.79 2.54
N MET A 131 1.48 9.67 3.38
CA MET A 131 0.23 9.45 4.10
C MET A 131 -0.97 9.34 3.15
N ALA A 132 -1.11 10.26 2.20
CA ALA A 132 -2.20 10.27 1.23
C ALA A 132 -2.17 9.00 0.35
N TYR A 133 -1.00 8.63 -0.15
CA TYR A 133 -0.79 7.41 -0.94
C TYR A 133 -1.17 6.14 -0.16
N ASN A 134 -0.73 6.03 1.10
CA ASN A 134 -1.04 4.85 1.93
C ASN A 134 -2.54 4.76 2.27
N ARG A 135 -3.21 5.90 2.51
CA ARG A 135 -4.67 5.94 2.68
C ARG A 135 -5.38 5.48 1.42
N LEU A 136 -4.95 5.94 0.24
CA LEU A 136 -5.50 5.50 -1.04
C LEU A 136 -5.36 3.98 -1.23
N LYS A 137 -4.16 3.41 -0.99
CA LYS A 137 -3.93 1.96 -1.06
C LYS A 137 -4.89 1.17 -0.16
N ALA A 138 -5.05 1.60 1.10
CA ALA A 138 -5.96 0.95 2.03
C ALA A 138 -7.41 0.99 1.55
N GLN A 139 -7.89 2.15 1.07
CA GLN A 139 -9.27 2.28 0.58
C GLN A 139 -9.52 1.47 -0.69
N MET A 140 -8.54 1.38 -1.58
CA MET A 140 -8.67 0.60 -2.82
C MET A 140 -8.82 -0.90 -2.59
N GLN A 141 -8.19 -1.45 -1.54
CA GLN A 141 -8.36 -2.86 -1.17
C GLN A 141 -9.82 -3.15 -0.81
N SER A 142 -10.41 -2.33 0.06
CA SER A 142 -11.83 -2.43 0.46
C SER A 142 -12.77 -2.23 -0.73
N ALA A 143 -12.50 -1.25 -1.59
CA ALA A 143 -13.38 -0.90 -2.70
C ALA A 143 -13.42 -1.97 -3.81
N SER A 144 -12.31 -2.69 -4.06
CA SER A 144 -12.25 -3.70 -5.13
C SER A 144 -13.35 -4.77 -4.99
N LEU A 145 -13.57 -5.24 -3.75
CA LEU A 145 -14.59 -6.23 -3.42
C LEU A 145 -15.98 -5.67 -3.65
N ILE A 146 -16.23 -4.43 -3.24
CA ILE A 146 -17.54 -3.79 -3.39
C ILE A 146 -17.86 -3.58 -4.86
N ILE A 147 -16.94 -3.01 -5.65
CA ILE A 147 -17.14 -2.76 -7.08
C ILE A 147 -17.49 -4.06 -7.82
N SER A 148 -16.81 -5.17 -7.48
CA SER A 148 -17.10 -6.48 -8.08
C SER A 148 -18.50 -7.03 -7.76
N SER A 149 -19.15 -6.53 -6.69
CA SER A 149 -20.50 -6.90 -6.27
C SER A 149 -21.60 -6.04 -6.91
N LEU A 150 -21.27 -4.90 -7.55
CA LEU A 150 -22.22 -3.97 -8.15
C LEU A 150 -22.71 -4.46 -9.52
N ASN A 151 -23.37 -5.62 -9.55
CA ASN A 151 -23.83 -6.27 -10.78
C ASN A 151 -25.33 -6.10 -11.03
N GLU A 152 -26.09 -5.67 -10.02
CA GLU A 152 -27.52 -5.39 -10.13
C GLU A 152 -27.79 -3.99 -10.73
N GLU A 153 -28.90 -3.85 -11.46
CA GLU A 153 -29.29 -2.60 -12.15
C GLU A 153 -29.39 -1.40 -11.19
N LYS A 154 -29.87 -1.63 -9.95
CA LYS A 154 -29.95 -0.62 -8.88
C LYS A 154 -28.61 0.05 -8.54
N TYR A 155 -27.48 -0.54 -8.94
CA TYR A 155 -26.15 0.01 -8.72
C TYR A 155 -25.52 0.67 -9.97
N SER A 156 -26.22 0.71 -11.11
CA SER A 156 -25.67 1.18 -12.39
C SER A 156 -25.07 2.60 -12.33
N ALA A 157 -25.76 3.53 -11.65
CA ALA A 157 -25.26 4.90 -11.45
C ALA A 157 -24.00 4.94 -10.57
N ILE A 158 -23.99 4.18 -9.46
CA ILE A 158 -22.82 4.07 -8.57
C ILE A 158 -21.63 3.52 -9.38
N LYS A 159 -21.84 2.43 -10.13
CA LYS A 159 -20.79 1.79 -10.95
C LYS A 159 -20.23 2.75 -12.00
N THR A 160 -21.10 3.49 -12.68
CA THR A 160 -20.71 4.47 -13.71
C THR A 160 -19.83 5.57 -13.13
N ASN A 161 -20.16 6.06 -11.93
CA ASN A 161 -19.41 7.14 -11.30
C ASN A 161 -18.09 6.65 -10.66
N ILE A 162 -18.09 5.47 -10.02
CA ILE A 162 -16.92 5.02 -9.25
C ILE A 162 -15.84 4.35 -10.11
N THR A 163 -16.21 3.71 -11.23
CA THR A 163 -15.24 3.01 -12.09
C THR A 163 -14.10 3.92 -12.58
N PRO A 164 -14.35 5.10 -13.19
CA PRO A 164 -13.26 5.97 -13.64
C PRO A 164 -12.40 6.49 -12.49
N ILE A 165 -12.98 6.75 -11.31
CA ILE A 165 -12.25 7.19 -10.12
C ILE A 165 -11.33 6.06 -9.63
N TYR A 166 -11.84 4.83 -9.59
CA TYR A 166 -11.06 3.65 -9.21
C TYR A 166 -9.93 3.36 -10.21
N ASP A 167 -10.17 3.58 -11.50
CA ASP A 167 -9.15 3.44 -12.53
C ASP A 167 -8.04 4.49 -12.38
N GLN A 168 -8.37 5.75 -12.11
CA GLN A 168 -7.38 6.79 -11.78
C GLN A 168 -6.56 6.40 -10.55
N ALA A 169 -7.20 5.87 -9.52
CA ALA A 169 -6.54 5.41 -8.31
C ALA A 169 -5.52 4.28 -8.59
N LYS A 170 -5.87 3.32 -9.46
CA LYS A 170 -4.94 2.27 -9.92
C LYS A 170 -3.70 2.86 -10.61
N VAL A 171 -3.89 3.86 -11.46
CA VAL A 171 -2.77 4.53 -12.14
C VAL A 171 -1.85 5.22 -11.13
N ILE A 172 -2.40 5.89 -10.13
CA ILE A 172 -1.62 6.53 -9.06
C ILE A 172 -0.79 5.51 -8.28
N ILE A 173 -1.39 4.39 -7.86
CA ILE A 173 -0.65 3.33 -7.15
C ILE A 173 0.44 2.74 -8.04
N ALA A 174 0.14 2.47 -9.31
CA ALA A 174 1.11 1.91 -10.25
C ALA A 174 2.31 2.84 -10.51
N ASN A 175 2.13 4.16 -10.38
CA ASN A 175 3.20 5.14 -10.49
C ASN A 175 4.13 5.17 -9.26
N THR A 176 3.75 4.54 -8.15
CA THR A 176 4.52 4.47 -6.89
C THR A 176 4.83 5.85 -6.29
N LEU A 177 5.49 5.88 -5.13
CA LEU A 177 5.95 7.12 -4.51
C LEU A 177 7.14 7.71 -5.27
N GLN A 178 6.98 8.96 -5.69
CA GLN A 178 7.99 9.79 -6.33
C GLN A 178 7.78 11.26 -5.94
N SER A 179 8.81 12.09 -6.07
CA SER A 179 8.65 13.52 -5.86
C SER A 179 7.93 14.15 -7.05
N PHE A 180 6.97 15.02 -6.76
CA PHE A 180 6.24 15.79 -7.78
C PHE A 180 6.70 17.24 -7.88
N GLY A 181 7.79 17.59 -7.18
CA GLY A 181 8.31 18.95 -7.12
C GLY A 181 7.24 19.96 -6.73
N GLN A 182 7.11 21.04 -7.50
CA GLN A 182 6.13 22.10 -7.21
C GLN A 182 4.67 21.65 -7.34
N ASN A 183 4.39 20.54 -8.03
CA ASN A 183 3.04 20.02 -8.23
C ASN A 183 2.59 19.05 -7.11
N GLU A 184 3.41 18.84 -6.09
CA GLU A 184 3.14 17.86 -5.04
C GLU A 184 1.85 18.16 -4.27
N LYS A 185 1.63 19.42 -3.90
CA LYS A 185 0.40 19.81 -3.20
C LYS A 185 -0.87 19.49 -4.00
N ALA A 186 -0.88 19.83 -5.29
CA ALA A 186 -2.01 19.51 -6.16
C ALA A 186 -2.21 18.00 -6.31
N THR A 187 -1.12 17.24 -6.38
CA THR A 187 -1.14 15.79 -6.44
C THR A 187 -1.73 15.19 -5.17
N ILE A 188 -1.31 15.66 -3.99
CA ILE A 188 -1.86 15.25 -2.69
C ILE A 188 -3.37 15.52 -2.65
N THR A 189 -3.81 16.73 -3.00
CA THR A 189 -5.24 17.07 -3.04
C THR A 189 -6.04 16.16 -3.96
N ASN A 190 -5.50 15.83 -5.15
CA ASN A 190 -6.17 14.90 -6.06
C ASN A 190 -6.28 13.48 -5.45
N ILE A 191 -5.22 12.98 -4.84
CA ILE A 191 -5.21 11.67 -4.14
C ILE A 191 -6.26 11.65 -3.03
N GLU A 192 -6.36 12.71 -2.24
CA GLU A 192 -7.34 12.81 -1.15
C GLU A 192 -8.79 12.86 -1.67
N ASN A 193 -9.06 13.60 -2.74
CA ASN A 193 -10.39 13.65 -3.36
C ASN A 193 -10.83 12.28 -3.90
N ILE A 194 -9.91 11.57 -4.56
CA ILE A 194 -10.14 10.18 -5.03
C ILE A 194 -10.40 9.28 -3.83
N THR A 195 -9.57 9.35 -2.80
CA THR A 195 -9.70 8.55 -1.56
C THR A 195 -11.06 8.77 -0.90
N GLN A 196 -11.50 10.03 -0.79
CA GLN A 196 -12.80 10.38 -0.22
C GLN A 196 -13.96 9.83 -1.05
N SER A 197 -13.87 9.93 -2.37
CA SER A 197 -14.89 9.40 -3.28
C SER A 197 -15.02 7.88 -3.13
N ILE A 198 -13.89 7.18 -3.08
CA ILE A 198 -13.86 5.72 -2.85
C ILE A 198 -14.44 5.34 -1.48
N SER A 199 -14.15 6.12 -0.43
CA SER A 199 -14.62 5.83 0.92
C SER A 199 -16.16 5.85 1.09
N LYS A 200 -16.87 6.59 0.23
CA LYS A 200 -18.35 6.69 0.26
C LYS A 200 -19.04 5.47 -0.34
N LEU A 201 -18.31 4.60 -1.04
CA LEU A 201 -18.88 3.51 -1.81
C LEU A 201 -19.70 2.53 -0.95
N VAL A 202 -19.28 2.28 0.29
CA VAL A 202 -20.00 1.42 1.25
C VAL A 202 -21.38 2.00 1.54
N SER A 203 -21.44 3.28 1.93
CA SER A 203 -22.69 3.96 2.26
C SER A 203 -23.59 4.14 1.03
N GLU A 204 -23.03 4.41 -0.14
CA GLU A 204 -23.81 4.55 -1.38
C GLU A 204 -24.45 3.21 -1.77
N LYS A 205 -23.70 2.10 -1.65
CA LYS A 205 -24.25 0.77 -1.87
C LYS A 205 -25.37 0.45 -0.88
N GLN A 206 -25.16 0.70 0.41
CA GLN A 206 -26.17 0.46 1.44
C GLN A 206 -27.44 1.28 1.18
N ASN A 207 -27.29 2.56 0.84
CA ASN A 207 -28.43 3.42 0.49
C ASN A 207 -29.19 2.89 -0.73
N ALA A 208 -28.49 2.40 -1.76
CA ALA A 208 -29.15 1.77 -2.91
C ALA A 208 -29.89 0.47 -2.54
N ASP A 209 -29.35 -0.31 -1.59
CA ASP A 209 -30.02 -1.51 -1.08
C ASP A 209 -31.31 -1.17 -0.31
N GLU A 210 -31.25 -0.15 0.56
CA GLU A 210 -32.41 0.34 1.32
C GLU A 210 -33.47 0.95 0.39
N TYR A 211 -33.05 1.74 -0.61
CA TYR A 211 -33.96 2.32 -1.59
C TYR A 211 -34.67 1.26 -2.44
N ALA A 212 -33.98 0.19 -2.83
CA ALA A 212 -34.57 -0.90 -3.62
C ALA A 212 -35.70 -1.66 -2.88
N VAL A 213 -35.76 -1.54 -1.55
CA VAL A 213 -36.82 -2.11 -0.72
C VAL A 213 -37.76 -1.04 -0.13
N PHE A 214 -37.57 0.23 -0.50
CA PHE A 214 -38.38 1.33 -0.01
C PHE A 214 -39.85 1.12 -0.36
N LYS A 215 -40.71 1.24 0.66
CA LYS A 215 -42.15 1.04 0.54
C LYS A 215 -42.82 2.41 0.43
N ARG A 216 -43.58 2.61 -0.65
CA ARG A 216 -44.42 3.79 -0.83
C ARG A 216 -45.75 3.59 -0.11
N PHE A 217 -46.19 4.60 0.62
CA PHE A 217 -47.53 4.67 1.20
C PHE A 217 -48.24 5.88 0.62
N ASP A 218 -49.48 5.69 0.18
CA ASP A 218 -50.32 6.83 -0.17
C ASP A 218 -50.80 7.48 1.13
N VAL A 219 -50.61 8.80 1.23
CA VAL A 219 -51.09 9.58 2.37
C VAL A 219 -52.54 9.95 2.09
N LYS A 220 -53.48 9.37 2.83
CA LYS A 220 -54.87 9.86 2.89
C LYS A 220 -55.04 10.70 4.15
N LYS A 221 -55.93 11.70 4.07
CA LYS A 221 -56.19 12.72 5.10
C LYS A 221 -56.40 12.16 6.52
N GLU A 222 -56.79 10.89 6.63
CA GLU A 222 -57.16 10.24 7.88
C GLU A 222 -56.20 9.12 8.30
N ASN A 223 -55.45 8.51 7.38
CA ASN A 223 -54.57 7.36 7.62
C ASN A 223 -53.52 7.17 6.50
N LEU A 224 -52.40 6.50 6.81
CA LEU A 224 -51.56 5.86 5.80
C LEU A 224 -52.26 4.58 5.34
N ILE A 225 -52.79 4.56 4.11
CA ILE A 225 -53.42 3.36 3.55
C ILE A 225 -52.87 3.15 2.15
N GLY A 226 -52.21 2.02 1.92
CA GLY A 226 -51.68 1.69 0.59
C GLY A 226 -51.27 0.23 0.49
N THR A 227 -51.51 -0.37 -0.68
CA THR A 227 -51.01 -1.69 -1.06
C THR A 227 -49.53 -1.59 -1.43
N PHE A 228 -48.71 -2.57 -1.06
CA PHE A 228 -47.28 -2.61 -1.38
C PHE A 228 -47.06 -2.70 -2.90
N ALA A 229 -46.99 -1.57 -3.60
CA ALA A 229 -46.69 -1.55 -5.03
C ALA A 229 -45.25 -1.08 -5.26
N LYS A 230 -44.37 -2.01 -5.66
CA LYS A 230 -42.98 -1.73 -6.06
C LYS A 230 -42.86 -0.96 -7.38
N THR A 231 -43.95 -0.83 -8.16
CA THR A 231 -43.90 -0.46 -9.58
C THR A 231 -45.08 0.43 -10.01
N GLY A 232 -45.37 1.51 -9.27
CA GLY A 232 -46.36 2.52 -9.67
C GLY A 232 -45.69 3.79 -10.24
N PRO A 233 -46.33 4.52 -11.17
CA PRO A 233 -45.83 5.82 -11.63
C PRO A 233 -45.66 6.77 -10.44
N VAL A 234 -44.68 7.66 -10.57
CA VAL A 234 -44.27 8.66 -9.59
C VAL A 234 -45.30 9.81 -9.63
N PRO A 235 -46.19 10.02 -8.62
CA PRO A 235 -47.01 11.23 -8.53
C PRO A 235 -46.23 12.53 -8.80
N GLU A 236 -46.86 13.48 -9.47
CA GLU A 236 -46.23 14.76 -9.84
C GLU A 236 -45.88 15.62 -8.61
N GLU A 237 -46.46 15.30 -7.44
CA GLU A 237 -46.23 15.98 -6.17
C GLU A 237 -45.88 14.96 -5.08
N TYR A 238 -44.66 15.03 -4.55
CA TYR A 238 -44.21 14.24 -3.40
C TYR A 238 -43.75 15.14 -2.27
N SER A 239 -44.25 14.89 -1.06
CA SER A 239 -43.63 15.36 0.17
C SER A 239 -42.93 14.20 0.87
N PHE A 240 -41.65 14.35 1.19
CA PHE A 240 -40.92 13.39 2.02
C PHE A 240 -41.34 13.57 3.48
N VAL A 241 -41.91 12.53 4.09
CA VAL A 241 -42.09 12.44 5.55
C VAL A 241 -41.29 11.24 6.05
N ALA A 242 -40.27 11.51 6.88
CA ALA A 242 -39.51 10.49 7.59
C ALA A 242 -40.12 10.28 8.98
N TYR A 243 -40.35 9.03 9.36
CA TYR A 243 -40.82 8.67 10.70
C TYR A 243 -39.63 8.22 11.55
N SER A 244 -39.48 8.76 12.76
CA SER A 244 -38.40 8.40 13.70
C SER A 244 -38.78 7.28 14.69
N ALA A 245 -39.91 6.61 14.49
CA ALA A 245 -40.43 5.59 15.41
C ALA A 245 -40.94 4.32 14.70
N ASN A 246 -40.88 3.19 15.40
CA ASN A 246 -41.35 1.88 14.96
C ASN A 246 -42.84 1.95 14.55
N ILE A 247 -43.15 1.47 13.34
CA ILE A 247 -44.48 1.56 12.68
C ILE A 247 -45.53 0.58 13.25
N ASN A 248 -45.17 -0.22 14.24
CA ASN A 248 -46.03 -1.28 14.80
C ASN A 248 -46.97 -0.79 15.94
N ASN A 249 -47.01 0.51 16.23
CA ASN A 249 -47.80 1.06 17.33
C ASN A 249 -48.83 2.05 16.78
N TYR A 250 -50.11 1.69 16.77
CA TYR A 250 -51.21 2.33 16.03
C TYR A 250 -51.60 3.76 16.46
N SER A 251 -50.72 4.48 17.15
CA SER A 251 -50.97 5.81 17.72
C SER A 251 -49.94 6.81 17.20
N TYR A 252 -50.11 7.29 15.95
CA TYR A 252 -49.26 8.34 15.39
C TYR A 252 -49.94 9.70 15.50
N ASN A 253 -49.26 10.64 16.16
CA ASN A 253 -49.53 12.07 15.96
C ASN A 253 -48.71 12.50 14.75
N PHE A 254 -49.39 12.83 13.65
CA PHE A 254 -48.74 13.37 12.45
C PHE A 254 -48.10 14.72 12.78
N ALA A 255 -46.86 14.94 12.33
CA ALA A 255 -46.29 16.27 12.32
C ALA A 255 -47.16 17.15 11.41
N THR A 256 -47.66 18.26 11.94
CA THR A 256 -48.46 19.20 11.16
C THR A 256 -47.58 19.85 10.10
N PRO A 257 -48.07 19.99 8.84
CA PRO A 257 -47.30 20.66 7.79
C PRO A 257 -47.03 22.10 8.20
N LYS A 258 -45.76 22.46 8.31
CA LYS A 258 -45.33 23.85 8.42
C LYS A 258 -45.10 24.35 7.00
N ILE A 259 -46.08 25.07 6.46
CA ILE A 259 -45.95 25.77 5.18
C ILE A 259 -44.99 26.94 5.42
N TRP A 260 -43.92 27.02 4.63
CA TRP A 260 -43.00 28.15 4.59
C TRP A 260 -43.41 29.10 3.47
#